data_AF-A0A8T4NNW4-F1
#
_entry.id   AF-A0A8T4NNW4-F1
#
_cell.length_a   1.000
_cell.length_b   1.000
_cell.length_c   1.000
_cell.angle_alpha   90.00
_cell.angle_beta   90.00
_cell.angle_gamma   90.00
#
_symmetry.space_group_name_H-M   'P 1'
#
loop_
_entity.id
_entity.type
_entity.pdbx_description
1 polymer ?
#
loop_
_entity_poly.entity_id
_entity_poly.type
_entity_poly.pdbx_seq_one_letter_code
_entity_poly.pdbx_strand_id
1 'polypeptide(L)'
;MAEKTRIIDIYEKSGTFTSVFRKFTGKKEDYNYKDLAILRQLLSNEKARLLHVIKTKKPVSIYALAKILGRDFKSVRDDIILLKKFGFIDLIAEHGGKGKRIRHRPIITSSTINVVIRI
;
A
#
# COMPACT_ATOMS: atom_id res chain seq x y z
N MET A 1 -15.86 13.68 -9.19
CA MET A 1 -14.69 12.79 -9.38
C MET A 1 -15.21 11.37 -9.42
N ALA A 2 -14.95 10.62 -10.50
CA ALA A 2 -15.47 9.25 -10.66
C ALA A 2 -14.90 8.32 -9.58
N GLU A 3 -15.76 7.57 -8.92
CA GLU A 3 -15.42 6.60 -7.88
C GLU A 3 -14.68 5.43 -8.52
N LYS A 4 -13.38 5.27 -8.22
CA LYS A 4 -12.54 4.21 -8.78
C LYS A 4 -12.45 3.06 -7.78
N THR A 5 -13.20 2.00 -8.05
CA THR A 5 -13.12 0.72 -7.33
C THR A 5 -12.06 -0.17 -7.97
N ARG A 6 -11.10 -0.68 -7.19
CA ARG A 6 -10.14 -1.70 -7.61
C ARG A 6 -10.48 -3.03 -6.93
N ILE A 7 -10.58 -4.10 -7.72
CA ILE A 7 -10.83 -5.46 -7.26
C ILE A 7 -9.55 -6.26 -7.48
N ILE A 8 -9.07 -6.91 -6.42
CA ILE A 8 -7.98 -7.89 -6.49
C ILE A 8 -8.63 -9.25 -6.24
N ASP A 9 -8.71 -10.09 -7.27
CA ASP A 9 -9.21 -11.46 -7.16
C ASP A 9 -8.06 -12.42 -6.85
N ILE A 10 -8.13 -13.08 -5.70
CA ILE A 10 -7.22 -14.15 -5.30
C ILE A 10 -8.04 -15.43 -5.20
N TYR A 11 -7.62 -16.46 -5.95
CA TYR A 11 -8.23 -17.77 -5.95
C TYR A 11 -7.46 -18.68 -4.98
N GLU A 12 -8.12 -19.15 -3.93
CA GLU A 12 -7.61 -20.18 -3.01
C GLU A 12 -8.57 -21.37 -3.07
N LYS A 13 -8.08 -22.61 -2.97
CA LYS A 13 -8.91 -23.81 -3.21
C LYS A 13 -9.27 -24.58 -1.94
N SER A 14 -8.94 -24.07 -0.75
CA SER A 14 -9.31 -24.70 0.51
C SER A 14 -9.17 -23.73 1.69
N GLY A 15 -10.17 -23.74 2.59
CA GLY A 15 -10.38 -22.70 3.60
C GLY A 15 -9.38 -22.69 4.75
N THR A 16 -9.13 -21.50 5.32
CA THR A 16 -9.77 -21.01 6.56
C THR A 16 -9.23 -19.60 6.88
N PHE A 17 -10.04 -18.55 6.68
CA PHE A 17 -9.64 -17.14 6.85
C PHE A 17 -9.28 -16.70 8.29
N THR A 18 -9.59 -17.51 9.29
CA THR A 18 -9.44 -17.15 10.72
C THR A 18 -8.00 -17.30 11.24
N SER A 19 -7.09 -17.81 10.42
CA SER A 19 -5.68 -18.06 10.75
C SER A 19 -4.72 -16.95 10.27
N VAL A 20 -5.19 -16.04 9.41
CA VAL A 20 -4.34 -15.20 8.55
C VAL A 20 -3.36 -14.30 9.30
N PHE A 21 -3.75 -13.84 10.49
CA PHE A 21 -2.93 -12.93 11.28
C PHE A 21 -2.13 -13.60 12.41
N ARG A 22 -2.26 -14.92 12.65
CA ARG A 22 -1.55 -15.57 13.79
C ARG A 22 -1.13 -17.05 13.60
N LYS A 23 -1.56 -17.76 12.55
CA LYS A 23 -1.40 -19.23 12.44
C LYS A 23 -1.06 -19.75 11.02
N PHE A 24 -0.47 -18.94 10.12
CA PHE A 24 0.07 -19.42 8.82
C PHE A 24 1.42 -20.16 8.94
N THR A 25 1.52 -21.04 9.94
CA THR A 25 2.55 -22.07 10.09
C THR A 25 1.84 -23.42 10.04
N GLY A 26 1.30 -23.75 8.88
CA GLY A 26 0.65 -25.02 8.56
C GLY A 26 1.33 -25.65 7.35
N LYS A 27 1.37 -26.98 7.30
CA LYS A 27 2.35 -27.81 6.58
C LYS A 27 2.50 -27.55 5.07
N LYS A 28 3.71 -27.92 4.62
CA LYS A 28 4.28 -27.94 3.27
C LYS A 28 3.36 -28.62 2.24
N GLU A 29 2.52 -27.85 1.58
CA GLU A 29 2.08 -28.12 0.20
C GLU A 29 2.24 -26.81 -0.56
N ASP A 30 2.49 -26.89 -1.88
CA ASP A 30 3.02 -25.84 -2.76
C ASP A 30 2.16 -24.57 -2.85
N TYR A 31 2.06 -23.83 -1.76
CA TYR A 31 1.59 -22.46 -1.78
C TYR A 31 2.63 -21.63 -2.53
N ASN A 32 2.19 -20.75 -3.43
CA ASN A 32 3.07 -19.73 -3.99
C ASN A 32 3.39 -18.70 -2.89
N TYR A 33 4.28 -19.08 -1.97
CA TYR A 33 4.68 -18.32 -0.79
C TYR A 33 5.07 -16.88 -1.12
N LYS A 34 5.52 -16.65 -2.36
CA LYS A 34 5.88 -15.34 -2.89
C LYS A 34 4.67 -14.39 -2.96
N ASP A 35 3.54 -14.86 -3.47
CA ASP A 35 2.32 -14.05 -3.62
C ASP A 35 1.68 -13.76 -2.25
N LEU A 36 1.70 -14.76 -1.34
CA LEU A 36 1.26 -14.60 0.05
C LEU A 36 2.15 -13.62 0.83
N ALA A 37 3.46 -13.69 0.64
CA ALA A 37 4.41 -12.78 1.29
C ALA A 37 4.16 -11.33 0.84
N ILE A 38 3.84 -11.12 -0.44
CA ILE A 38 3.52 -9.82 -1.01
C ILE A 38 2.21 -9.26 -0.42
N LEU A 39 1.15 -10.07 -0.33
CA LEU A 39 -0.12 -9.68 0.29
C LEU A 39 0.06 -9.25 1.76
N ARG A 40 0.82 -10.03 2.54
CA ARG A 40 1.13 -9.69 3.94
C ARG A 40 1.89 -8.38 4.07
N GLN A 41 2.86 -8.12 3.19
CA GLN A 41 3.59 -6.86 3.20
C GLN A 41 2.67 -5.67 2.89
N LEU A 42 1.76 -5.87 1.94
CA LEU A 42 0.83 -4.87 1.44
C LEU A 42 -0.28 -4.52 2.44
N LEU A 43 -0.79 -5.51 3.18
CA LEU A 43 -1.83 -5.36 4.20
C LEU A 43 -1.28 -5.10 5.62
N SER A 44 0.00 -4.77 5.76
CA SER A 44 0.60 -4.50 7.07
C SER A 44 0.07 -3.21 7.71
N ASN A 45 0.05 -3.16 9.05
CA ASN A 45 -0.39 -1.98 9.82
C ASN A 45 0.33 -0.69 9.41
N GLU A 46 1.62 -0.80 9.06
CA GLU A 46 2.40 0.34 8.58
C GLU A 46 1.91 0.88 7.24
N LYS A 47 1.47 0.01 6.32
CA LYS A 47 0.88 0.43 5.04
C LYS A 47 -0.49 1.08 5.26
N ALA A 48 -1.30 0.51 6.14
CA ALA A 48 -2.59 1.10 6.51
C ALA A 48 -2.41 2.49 7.14
N ARG A 49 -1.47 2.64 8.07
CA ARG A 49 -1.10 3.93 8.69
C ARG A 49 -0.61 4.94 7.65
N LEU A 50 0.26 4.52 6.74
CA LEU A 50 0.78 5.37 5.67
C LEU A 50 -0.35 5.86 4.75
N LEU A 51 -1.25 4.98 4.31
CA LEU A 51 -2.42 5.35 3.52
C LEU A 51 -3.33 6.32 4.29
N HIS A 52 -3.60 6.05 5.56
CA HIS A 52 -4.41 6.92 6.41
C HIS A 52 -3.81 8.34 6.53
N VAL A 53 -2.49 8.45 6.73
CA VAL A 53 -1.79 9.75 6.83
C VAL A 53 -1.82 10.50 5.50
N ILE A 54 -1.63 9.82 4.36
CA ILE A 54 -1.75 10.47 3.05
C ILE A 54 -3.15 11.04 2.85
N LYS A 55 -4.20 10.28 3.21
CA LYS A 55 -5.60 10.70 3.09
C LYS A 55 -5.91 11.92 3.95
N THR A 56 -5.49 11.88 5.22
CA THR A 56 -5.89 12.87 6.24
C THR A 56 -5.00 14.10 6.27
N LYS A 57 -3.68 13.94 6.12
CA LYS A 57 -2.69 15.02 6.27
C LYS A 57 -2.22 15.59 4.93
N LYS A 58 -2.52 14.93 3.80
CA LYS A 58 -2.21 15.39 2.43
C LYS A 58 -0.78 15.94 2.28
N PRO A 59 0.26 15.15 2.60
CA PRO A 59 1.65 15.61 2.57
C PRO A 59 2.06 16.10 1.19
N VAL A 60 2.88 17.15 1.14
CA VAL A 60 3.34 17.79 -0.11
C VAL A 60 4.49 17.04 -0.81
N SER A 61 5.08 16.04 -0.15
CA SER A 61 6.14 15.20 -0.71
C SER A 61 6.31 13.91 0.09
N ILE A 62 7.04 12.94 -0.46
CA ILE A 62 7.44 11.72 0.29
C ILE A 62 8.28 12.08 1.53
N TYR A 63 9.10 13.12 1.46
CA TYR A 63 9.89 13.59 2.59
C TYR A 63 9.03 14.17 3.71
N ALA A 64 8.00 14.96 3.36
CA ALA A 64 7.04 15.47 4.32
C ALA A 64 6.24 14.31 4.97
N LEU A 65 5.85 13.32 4.17
CA LEU A 65 5.19 12.11 4.68
C LEU A 65 6.07 11.36 5.69
N ALA A 66 7.36 11.19 5.39
CA ALA A 66 8.30 10.54 6.30
C ALA A 66 8.43 11.28 7.63
N LYS A 67 8.50 12.62 7.60
CA LYS A 67 8.50 13.45 8.81
C LYS A 67 7.23 13.29 9.65
N ILE A 68 6.05 13.28 9.01
CA ILE A 68 4.76 13.12 9.72
C ILE A 68 4.66 11.72 10.34
N LEU A 69 5.16 10.69 9.67
CA LEU A 69 5.17 9.32 10.17
C LEU A 69 6.23 9.07 11.26
N GLY A 70 7.22 9.97 11.39
CA GLY A 70 8.37 9.75 12.26
C GLY A 70 9.26 8.59 11.80
N ARG A 71 9.31 8.34 10.48
CA ARG A 71 10.04 7.22 9.86
C ARG A 71 11.14 7.73 8.94
N ASP A 72 12.13 6.87 8.68
CA ASP A 72 13.19 7.19 7.74
C ASP A 72 12.65 7.29 6.30
N PHE A 73 13.27 8.17 5.51
CA PHE A 73 12.82 8.46 4.15
C PHE A 73 12.90 7.23 3.23
N LYS A 74 13.90 6.37 3.40
CA LYS A 74 14.13 5.22 2.52
C LYS A 74 13.01 4.20 2.68
N SER A 75 12.67 3.83 3.92
CA SER A 75 11.58 2.92 4.22
C SER A 75 10.23 3.44 3.71
N VAL A 76 9.95 4.73 3.91
CA VAL A 76 8.70 5.34 3.42
C VAL A 76 8.68 5.36 1.88
N ARG A 77 9.81 5.64 1.24
CA ARG A 77 9.91 5.60 -0.23
C ARG A 77 9.67 4.19 -0.77
N ASP A 78 10.25 3.17 -0.16
CA ASP A 78 10.09 1.78 -0.58
C ASP A 78 8.61 1.34 -0.42
N ASP A 79 7.98 1.75 0.68
CA ASP A 79 6.55 1.54 0.93
C ASP A 79 5.67 2.22 -0.14
N ILE A 80 6.00 3.46 -0.52
CA ILE A 80 5.31 4.21 -1.58
C ILE A 80 5.47 3.51 -2.93
N ILE A 81 6.68 3.03 -3.27
CA ILE A 81 6.93 2.33 -4.53
C ILE A 81 6.13 1.04 -4.60
N LEU A 82 6.08 0.28 -3.50
CA LEU A 82 5.27 -0.93 -3.41
C LEU A 82 3.80 -0.60 -3.64
N LEU A 83 3.24 0.34 -2.90
CA LEU A 83 1.82 0.72 -3.01
C LEU A 83 1.49 1.33 -4.38
N LYS A 84 2.44 1.99 -5.04
CA LYS A 84 2.30 2.47 -6.42
C LYS A 84 2.26 1.31 -7.42
N LYS A 85 3.05 0.25 -7.23
CA LYS A 85 3.01 -0.95 -8.10
C LYS A 85 1.64 -1.63 -8.08
N PHE A 86 1.00 -1.69 -6.92
CA PHE A 86 -0.39 -2.17 -6.78
C PHE A 86 -1.43 -1.09 -7.12
N GLY A 87 -0.96 0.13 -7.34
CA GLY A 87 -1.73 1.30 -7.76
C GLY A 87 -2.69 1.84 -6.71
N PHE A 88 -2.42 1.64 -5.42
CA PHE A 88 -3.11 2.35 -4.33
C PHE A 88 -2.71 3.82 -4.24
N ILE A 89 -1.49 4.13 -4.70
CA ILE A 89 -0.91 5.46 -4.63
C ILE A 89 -0.40 5.86 -6.02
N ASP A 90 -0.52 7.13 -6.33
CA ASP A 90 0.22 7.75 -7.43
C ASP A 90 1.06 8.93 -6.93
N LEU A 91 2.03 9.35 -7.74
CA LEU A 91 2.94 10.45 -7.45
C LEU A 91 2.75 11.55 -8.49
N ILE A 92 2.15 12.66 -8.07
CA ILE A 92 2.05 13.85 -8.91
C ILE A 92 3.35 14.63 -8.79
N ALA A 93 3.96 14.96 -9.93
CA ALA A 93 5.08 15.87 -10.00
C ALA A 93 4.57 17.32 -9.88
N GLU A 94 4.90 17.99 -8.79
CA GLU A 94 4.59 19.42 -8.59
C GLU A 94 5.89 20.22 -8.64
N HIS A 95 5.90 21.29 -9.44
CA HIS A 95 7.03 22.24 -9.48
C HIS A 95 7.00 23.09 -8.21
N GLY A 96 8.07 23.03 -7.41
CA GLY A 96 8.21 23.93 -6.28
C GLY A 96 8.38 25.37 -6.76
N GLY A 97 7.63 26.32 -6.18
CA GLY A 97 7.72 27.73 -6.54
C GLY A 97 9.16 28.28 -6.56
N LYS A 98 9.46 29.08 -7.59
CA LYS A 98 10.74 29.78 -7.89
C LYS A 98 12.01 28.92 -8.02
N GLY A 99 11.93 27.60 -8.11
CA GLY A 99 13.12 26.76 -8.34
C GLY A 99 12.86 25.49 -9.15
N LYS A 100 13.88 25.02 -9.89
CA LYS A 100 13.85 23.81 -10.74
C LYS A 100 13.59 22.47 -10.00
N ARG A 101 13.17 22.49 -8.74
CA ARG A 101 12.97 21.26 -7.93
C ARG A 101 11.57 20.71 -8.11
N ILE A 102 11.48 19.51 -8.69
CA ILE A 102 10.24 18.73 -8.80
C ILE A 102 10.02 17.97 -7.49
N ARG A 103 8.83 18.11 -6.91
CA ARG A 103 8.40 17.35 -5.73
C ARG A 103 7.43 16.26 -6.16
N HIS A 104 7.58 15.07 -5.60
CA HIS A 104 6.64 13.97 -5.81
C HIS A 104 5.66 13.91 -4.67
N ARG A 105 4.45 14.41 -4.92
CA ARG A 105 3.35 14.41 -3.97
C ARG A 105 2.59 13.09 -4.04
N PRO A 106 2.52 12.32 -2.94
CA PRO A 106 1.75 11.09 -2.92
C PRO A 106 0.25 11.38 -2.80
N ILE A 107 -0.53 10.74 -3.65
CA ILE A 107 -1.99 10.80 -3.65
C ILE A 107 -2.57 9.39 -3.65
N ILE A 108 -3.72 9.22 -2.98
CA ILE A 108 -4.46 7.95 -3.04
C ILE A 108 -5.33 7.96 -4.28
N THR A 109 -5.27 6.89 -5.05
CA THR A 109 -5.99 6.74 -6.33
C THR A 109 -7.40 6.17 -6.17
N SER A 110 -7.66 5.50 -5.05
CA SER A 110 -8.92 4.78 -4.76
C SER A 110 -9.53 5.22 -3.43
N SER A 111 -10.82 5.55 -3.43
CA SER A 111 -11.59 5.83 -2.21
C SER A 111 -11.77 4.59 -1.33
N THR A 112 -11.91 3.43 -1.98
CA THR A 112 -12.18 2.13 -1.37
C THR A 112 -11.27 1.07 -1.97
N ILE A 113 -10.70 0.21 -1.12
CA ILE A 113 -9.88 -0.94 -1.54
C ILE A 113 -10.65 -2.19 -1.15
N ASN A 114 -11.10 -2.97 -2.14
CA ASN A 114 -11.76 -4.24 -1.93
C ASN A 114 -10.78 -5.38 -2.22
N VAL A 115 -10.51 -6.19 -1.21
CA VAL A 115 -9.74 -7.43 -1.35
C VAL A 115 -10.76 -8.56 -1.33
N VAL A 116 -10.96 -9.21 -2.48
CA VAL A 116 -11.89 -10.33 -2.60
C VAL A 116 -11.06 -11.59 -2.69
N ILE A 117 -11.20 -12.45 -1.69
CA ILE A 117 -10.53 -13.73 -1.68
C ILE A 117 -11.62 -14.79 -1.75
N ARG A 118 -11.62 -15.53 -2.85
CA ARG A 118 -12.57 -16.60 -3.09
C ARG A 118 -11.88 -17.90 -2.73
N ILE A 119 -12.45 -18.59 -1.75
CA ILE A 119 -12.07 -19.93 -1.32
C ILE A 119 -13.13 -20.91 -1.79
#